data_AF-A0A7W8ELV7-F1
#
_entry.id   AF-A0A7W8ELV7-F1
#
_cell.length_a   1.000
_cell.length_b   1.000
_cell.length_c   1.000
_cell.angle_alpha   90.00
_cell.angle_beta   90.00
_cell.angle_gamma   90.00
#
_symmetry.space_group_name_H-M   'P 1'
#
loop_
_entity.id
_entity.type
_entity.pdbx_description
1 polymer ?
#
loop_
_entity_poly.entity_id
_entity_poly.type
_entity_poly.pdbx_seq_one_letter_code
_entity_poly.pdbx_strand_id
1 'polypeptide(L)'
;MRDDSGLLLLEYEHLKEEQRLRISTRDNLVYTSLGAFALVIAGAIETGASAMLTLLPPVCMILGWTYLINDDRITAIGRHIQHAITPELVRLGHPADGVFTWEHRHRVDARRGQRKILQLAVDLTLFCLTAFIALSAAWMNAPHSAGLMMLIAVEGSGTLVLAAHFIRNTMSGQV
;
A
#
# COMPACT_ATOMS: atom_id res chain seq x y z
N MET A 1 -8.06 28.68 -27.74
CA MET A 1 -8.37 27.26 -28.04
C MET A 1 -7.13 26.37 -28.21
N ARG A 2 -5.89 26.86 -28.10
CA ARG A 2 -4.67 26.05 -28.36
C ARG A 2 -3.76 25.83 -27.14
N ASP A 3 -4.24 26.18 -25.94
CA ASP A 3 -3.46 26.10 -24.69
C ASP A 3 -4.02 25.04 -23.73
N ASP A 4 -5.34 24.84 -23.73
CA ASP A 4 -6.03 23.92 -22.82
C ASP A 4 -5.62 22.45 -23.02
N SER A 5 -5.47 21.98 -24.27
CA SER A 5 -4.96 20.63 -24.54
C SER A 5 -3.50 20.46 -24.12
N GLY A 6 -2.68 21.51 -24.25
CA GLY A 6 -1.28 21.49 -23.85
C GLY A 6 -1.13 21.39 -22.34
N LEU A 7 -1.94 22.16 -21.60
CA LEU A 7 -2.01 22.10 -20.15
C LEU A 7 -2.45 20.72 -19.63
N LEU A 8 -3.48 20.12 -20.25
CA LEU A 8 -3.95 18.78 -19.88
C LEU A 8 -2.93 17.68 -20.16
N LEU A 9 -2.15 17.79 -21.23
CA LEU A 9 -1.06 16.86 -21.53
C LEU A 9 0.10 17.01 -20.53
N LEU A 10 0.43 18.25 -20.15
CA LEU A 10 1.44 18.52 -19.13
C LEU A 10 1.00 17.98 -17.76
N GLU A 11 -0.26 18.18 -17.37
CA GLU A 11 -0.82 17.61 -16.15
C GLU A 11 -0.78 16.07 -16.19
N TYR A 12 -1.16 15.47 -17.32
CA TYR A 12 -1.05 14.02 -17.52
C TYR A 12 0.39 13.52 -17.35
N GLU A 13 1.38 14.18 -17.96
CA GLU A 13 2.79 13.79 -17.84
C GLU A 13 3.26 13.82 -16.38
N HIS A 14 3.00 14.91 -15.65
CA HIS A 14 3.36 15.01 -14.23
C HIS A 14 2.67 13.94 -13.37
N LEU A 15 1.39 13.65 -13.64
CA LEU A 15 0.69 12.58 -12.93
C LEU A 15 1.26 11.19 -13.22
N LYS A 16 1.71 10.93 -14.46
CA LYS A 16 2.40 9.68 -14.81
C LYS A 16 3.76 9.57 -14.15
N GLU A 17 4.51 10.66 -14.03
CA GLU A 17 5.77 10.70 -13.29
C GLU A 17 5.56 10.39 -11.80
N GLU A 18 4.58 11.03 -11.17
CA GLU A 18 4.21 10.76 -9.78
C GLU A 18 3.76 9.30 -9.62
N GLN A 19 2.91 8.79 -10.51
CA GLN A 19 2.45 7.40 -10.48
C GLN A 19 3.64 6.43 -10.56
N ARG A 20 4.62 6.69 -11.43
CA ARG A 20 5.83 5.87 -11.57
C ARG A 20 6.65 5.85 -10.27
N LEU A 21 6.86 7.01 -9.65
CA LEU A 21 7.59 7.11 -8.39
C LEU A 21 6.89 6.30 -7.30
N ARG A 22 5.56 6.44 -7.17
CA ARG A 22 4.76 5.73 -6.17
C ARG A 22 4.75 4.21 -6.38
N ILE A 23 4.65 3.75 -7.62
CA ILE A 23 4.76 2.32 -7.96
C ILE A 23 6.14 1.81 -7.53
N SER A 24 7.21 2.53 -7.88
CA SER A 24 8.57 2.13 -7.50
C SER A 24 8.76 2.09 -5.98
N THR A 25 8.26 3.09 -5.25
CA THR A 25 8.29 3.08 -3.78
C THR A 25 7.54 1.87 -3.23
N ARG A 26 6.30 1.64 -3.67
CA ARG A 26 5.46 0.53 -3.21
C ARG A 26 6.13 -0.83 -3.46
N ASP A 27 6.68 -1.02 -4.66
CA ASP A 27 7.27 -2.30 -5.05
C ASP A 27 8.58 -2.57 -4.28
N ASN A 28 9.30 -1.52 -3.86
CA ASN A 28 10.49 -1.65 -3.03
C ASN A 28 10.21 -1.85 -1.53
N LEU A 29 9.01 -1.52 -1.04
CA LEU A 29 8.66 -1.65 0.38
C LEU A 29 8.73 -3.09 0.89
N VAL A 30 8.52 -4.09 0.04
CA VAL A 30 8.66 -5.49 0.42
C VAL A 30 10.10 -5.79 0.85
N TYR A 31 11.09 -5.36 0.05
CA TYR A 31 12.50 -5.54 0.37
C TYR A 31 12.90 -4.74 1.62
N THR A 32 12.41 -3.50 1.74
CA THR A 32 12.61 -2.69 2.96
C THR A 32 12.04 -3.36 4.20
N SER A 33 10.85 -3.95 4.09
CA SER A 33 10.19 -4.66 5.21
C SER A 33 11.00 -5.88 5.62
N LEU A 34 11.45 -6.69 4.66
CA LEU A 34 12.28 -7.86 4.95
C LEU A 34 13.59 -7.48 5.65
N GLY A 35 14.26 -6.41 5.19
CA GLY A 35 15.46 -5.89 5.84
C GLY A 35 15.21 -5.42 7.28
N ALA A 36 14.13 -4.66 7.49
CA ALA A 36 13.75 -4.20 8.82
C ALA A 36 13.36 -5.36 9.76
N PHE A 37 12.65 -6.36 9.25
CA PHE A 37 12.28 -7.55 10.03
C PHE A 37 13.52 -8.35 10.43
N ALA A 38 14.43 -8.59 9.49
CA ALA A 38 15.68 -9.28 9.76
C ALA A 38 16.49 -8.57 10.85
N LEU A 39 16.56 -7.23 10.80
CA LEU A 39 17.26 -6.43 11.81
C LEU A 39 16.66 -6.59 13.21
N VAL A 40 15.33 -6.47 13.34
CA VAL A 40 14.66 -6.61 14.64
C VAL A 40 14.78 -8.03 15.18
N ILE A 41 14.58 -9.04 14.34
CA ILE A 41 14.69 -10.45 14.72
C ILE A 41 16.12 -10.78 15.15
N ALA A 42 17.12 -10.36 14.38
CA ALA A 42 18.53 -10.57 14.72
C ALA A 42 18.89 -9.90 16.05
N GLY A 43 18.45 -8.66 16.27
CA GLY A 43 18.67 -7.96 17.54
C GLY A 43 18.01 -8.64 18.74
N ALA A 44 16.80 -9.18 18.57
CA ALA A 44 16.13 -9.95 19.62
C ALA A 44 16.87 -11.26 19.95
N ILE A 45 17.41 -11.94 18.93
CA ILE A 45 18.22 -13.16 19.11
C ILE A 45 19.54 -12.83 19.81
N GLU A 46 20.24 -11.80 19.35
CA GLU A 46 21.56 -11.41 19.87
C GLU A 46 21.52 -10.99 21.34
N THR A 47 20.48 -10.24 21.72
CA THR A 47 20.31 -9.75 23.10
C THR A 47 19.60 -10.75 24.01
N GLY A 48 18.96 -11.78 23.45
CA GLY A 48 18.04 -12.67 24.18
C GLY A 48 16.76 -11.97 24.68
N ALA A 49 16.55 -10.70 24.33
CA ALA A 49 15.41 -9.91 24.78
C ALA A 49 14.20 -10.12 23.86
N SER A 50 13.37 -11.11 24.17
CA SER A 50 12.12 -11.40 23.45
C SER A 50 11.17 -10.18 23.35
N ALA A 51 11.24 -9.26 24.31
CA ALA A 51 10.52 -7.99 24.29
C ALA A 51 10.89 -7.10 23.10
N MET A 52 12.08 -7.22 22.50
CA MET A 52 12.45 -6.45 21.29
C MET A 52 11.60 -6.79 20.07
N LEU A 53 10.92 -7.95 20.06
CA LEU A 53 10.01 -8.31 18.99
C LEU A 53 8.79 -7.38 18.91
N THR A 54 8.45 -6.64 19.99
CA THR A 54 7.42 -5.59 19.93
C THR A 54 7.84 -4.39 19.07
N LEU A 55 9.07 -4.34 18.55
CA LEU A 55 9.42 -3.36 17.51
C LEU A 55 8.89 -3.75 16.12
N LEU A 56 8.53 -5.02 15.88
CA LEU A 56 7.99 -5.45 14.59
C LEU A 56 6.61 -4.85 14.28
N PRO A 57 5.62 -4.82 15.19
CA PRO A 57 4.33 -4.18 14.93
C PRO A 57 4.41 -2.71 14.49
N PRO A 58 5.13 -1.80 15.16
CA PRO A 58 5.25 -0.42 14.68
C PRO A 58 5.96 -0.31 13.32
N VAL A 59 6.99 -1.15 13.06
CA VAL A 59 7.62 -1.23 11.73
C VAL A 59 6.60 -1.66 10.67
N CYS A 60 5.83 -2.70 10.95
CA CYS A 60 4.77 -3.18 10.05
C CYS A 60 3.70 -2.12 9.81
N MET A 61 3.29 -1.39 10.84
CA MET A 61 2.31 -0.32 10.73
C MET A 61 2.80 0.83 9.85
N ILE A 62 4.04 1.31 10.06
CA ILE A 62 4.61 2.40 9.27
C ILE A 62 4.76 2.00 7.80
N LEU A 63 5.35 0.83 7.54
CA LEU A 63 5.60 0.36 6.18
C LEU A 63 4.30 -0.02 5.46
N GLY A 64 3.38 -0.71 6.16
CA GLY A 64 2.07 -1.08 5.61
C GLY A 64 1.18 0.12 5.33
N TRP A 65 1.20 1.15 6.19
CA TRP A 65 0.49 2.40 5.93
C TRP A 65 1.07 3.15 4.73
N THR A 66 2.40 3.18 4.62
CA THR A 66 3.09 3.79 3.47
C THR A 66 2.72 3.06 2.17
N TYR A 67 2.66 1.73 2.20
CA TYR A 67 2.22 0.93 1.07
C TYR A 67 0.79 1.31 0.66
N LEU A 68 -0.13 1.35 1.62
CA LEU A 68 -1.55 1.60 1.38
C LEU A 68 -1.82 2.99 0.80
N ILE A 69 -1.16 4.03 1.33
CA ILE A 69 -1.27 5.39 0.77
C ILE A 69 -0.78 5.42 -0.67
N ASN A 70 0.32 4.75 -0.99
CA ASN A 70 0.81 4.72 -2.37
C ASN A 70 -0.17 4.03 -3.31
N ASP A 71 -0.76 2.91 -2.89
CA ASP A 71 -1.75 2.18 -3.70
C ASP A 71 -3.03 2.99 -3.95
N ASP A 72 -3.55 3.68 -2.93
CA ASP A 72 -4.70 4.58 -3.06
C ASP A 72 -4.40 5.74 -4.02
N ARG A 73 -3.22 6.37 -3.89
CA ARG A 73 -2.81 7.47 -4.78
C ARG A 73 -2.63 7.03 -6.22
N ILE A 74 -2.04 5.86 -6.45
CA ILE A 74 -1.94 5.25 -7.80
C ILE A 74 -3.34 5.07 -8.40
N THR A 75 -4.29 4.60 -7.59
CA THR A 75 -5.69 4.41 -8.01
C THR A 75 -6.40 5.74 -8.27
N ALA A 76 -6.18 6.75 -7.44
CA ALA A 76 -6.74 8.09 -7.58
C ALA A 76 -6.24 8.78 -8.86
N ILE A 77 -4.93 8.71 -9.15
CA ILE A 77 -4.33 9.24 -10.39
C ILE A 77 -4.99 8.58 -11.60
N GLY A 78 -5.10 7.24 -11.60
CA GLY A 78 -5.75 6.52 -12.70
C GLY A 78 -7.22 6.92 -12.91
N ARG A 79 -7.97 7.19 -11.83
CA ARG A 79 -9.35 7.68 -11.91
C ARG A 79 -9.42 9.12 -12.43
N HIS A 80 -8.52 9.99 -12.00
CA HIS A 80 -8.47 11.38 -12.47
C HIS A 80 -8.15 11.46 -13.97
N ILE A 81 -7.16 10.70 -14.45
CA ILE A 81 -6.85 10.61 -15.88
C ILE A 81 -8.09 10.15 -16.68
N GLN A 82 -8.81 9.15 -16.18
CA GLN A 82 -9.99 8.59 -16.86
C GLN A 82 -11.20 9.54 -16.84
N HIS A 83 -11.49 10.17 -15.69
CA HIS A 83 -12.75 10.87 -15.47
C HIS A 83 -12.66 12.38 -15.62
N ALA A 84 -11.45 12.96 -15.57
CA ALA A 84 -11.24 14.40 -15.75
C ALA A 84 -10.47 14.71 -17.04
N ILE A 85 -9.28 14.12 -17.22
CA ILE A 85 -8.40 14.49 -18.34
C ILE A 85 -8.91 13.93 -19.68
N THR A 86 -9.24 12.64 -19.74
CA THR A 86 -9.69 11.99 -20.98
C THR A 86 -10.95 12.65 -21.56
N PRO A 87 -12.02 12.89 -20.78
CA PRO A 87 -13.24 13.51 -21.32
C PRO A 87 -13.02 14.95 -21.79
N GLU A 88 -12.16 15.71 -21.11
CA GLU A 88 -11.89 17.11 -21.51
C GLU A 88 -11.09 17.18 -22.81
N LEU A 89 -10.11 16.28 -23.01
CA LEU A 89 -9.43 16.15 -24.31
C LEU A 89 -10.40 15.79 -25.45
N VAL A 90 -11.38 14.93 -25.18
CA VAL A 90 -12.43 14.61 -26.17
C VAL A 90 -13.30 15.84 -26.46
N ARG A 91 -13.68 16.62 -25.44
CA ARG A 91 -14.43 17.88 -25.61
C ARG A 91 -13.65 18.92 -26.43
N LEU A 92 -12.32 18.93 -26.33
CA LEU A 92 -11.43 19.78 -27.13
C LEU A 92 -11.25 19.31 -28.58
N GLY A 93 -11.93 18.23 -28.99
CA GLY A 93 -11.97 17.75 -30.37
C GLY A 93 -11.04 16.59 -30.69
N HIS A 94 -10.38 16.00 -29.68
CA HIS A 94 -9.58 14.79 -29.88
C HIS A 94 -10.50 13.55 -30.00
N PRO A 95 -10.14 12.56 -30.84
CA PRO A 95 -10.96 11.38 -31.05
C PRO A 95 -11.01 10.51 -29.80
N ALA A 96 -12.22 10.17 -29.34
CA ALA A 96 -12.46 9.36 -28.15
C ALA A 96 -11.71 8.01 -28.18
N ASP A 97 -11.60 7.38 -29.35
CA ASP A 97 -10.94 6.08 -29.52
C ASP A 97 -9.40 6.17 -29.56
N GLY A 98 -8.86 7.39 -29.67
CA GLY A 98 -7.42 7.66 -29.81
C GLY A 98 -6.74 8.23 -28.57
N VAL A 99 -7.50 8.78 -27.61
CA VAL A 99 -6.92 9.37 -26.38
C VAL A 99 -6.60 8.28 -25.37
N PHE A 100 -5.32 8.16 -24.99
CA PHE A 100 -4.83 7.23 -23.97
C PHE A 100 -5.32 5.79 -24.13
N THR A 101 -5.28 5.26 -25.35
CA THR A 101 -5.79 3.92 -25.69
C THR A 101 -5.10 2.80 -24.90
N TRP A 102 -3.82 3.00 -24.51
CA TRP A 102 -3.08 2.08 -23.64
C TRP A 102 -3.74 1.92 -22.26
N GLU A 103 -4.17 3.03 -21.65
CA GLU A 103 -4.79 3.04 -20.32
C GLU A 103 -6.14 2.29 -20.30
N HIS A 104 -6.87 2.36 -21.42
CA HIS A 104 -8.16 1.67 -21.56
C HIS A 104 -8.01 0.18 -21.85
N ARG A 105 -7.07 -0.20 -22.73
CA ARG A 105 -6.90 -1.60 -23.16
C ARG A 105 -6.39 -2.50 -22.04
N HIS A 106 -5.53 -1.99 -21.15
CA HIS A 106 -4.97 -2.76 -20.03
C HIS A 106 -5.98 -3.00 -18.88
N ARG A 107 -7.09 -2.27 -18.85
CA ARG A 107 -8.10 -2.36 -17.77
C ARG A 107 -9.11 -3.50 -17.92
N VAL A 108 -9.26 -4.08 -19.11
CA VAL A 108 -10.22 -5.17 -19.43
C VAL A 108 -9.71 -6.56 -19.02
N ASP A 109 -8.66 -6.62 -18.20
CA ASP A 109 -8.09 -7.89 -17.76
C ASP A 109 -9.03 -8.62 -16.78
N ALA A 110 -9.60 -9.74 -17.25
CA ALA A 110 -10.50 -10.61 -16.49
C ALA A 110 -9.88 -11.16 -15.19
N ARG A 111 -8.54 -11.19 -15.08
CA ARG A 111 -7.83 -11.68 -13.88
C ARG A 111 -7.54 -10.58 -12.85
N ARG A 112 -7.99 -9.34 -13.09
CA ARG A 112 -7.75 -8.20 -12.19
C ARG A 112 -8.29 -8.45 -10.78
N GLY A 113 -9.47 -9.02 -10.65
CA GLY A 113 -10.07 -9.37 -9.35
C GLY A 113 -9.22 -10.39 -8.58
N GLN A 114 -8.79 -11.47 -9.25
CA GLN A 114 -7.93 -12.49 -8.65
C GLN A 114 -6.59 -11.91 -8.18
N ARG A 115 -5.94 -11.06 -8.98
CA ARG A 115 -4.68 -10.42 -8.59
C ARG A 115 -4.84 -9.52 -7.38
N LYS A 116 -5.94 -8.78 -7.27
CA LYS A 116 -6.23 -7.95 -6.09
C LYS A 116 -6.41 -8.78 -4.81
N ILE A 117 -7.09 -9.92 -4.90
CA ILE A 117 -7.25 -10.82 -3.75
C ILE A 117 -5.90 -11.41 -3.34
N LEU A 118 -5.09 -11.86 -4.31
CA LEU A 118 -3.75 -12.38 -4.01
C LEU A 118 -2.85 -11.31 -3.39
N GLN A 119 -2.90 -10.08 -3.90
CA GLN A 119 -2.18 -8.93 -3.35
C GLN A 119 -2.63 -8.65 -1.91
N LEU A 120 -3.93 -8.60 -1.64
CA LEU A 120 -4.45 -8.44 -0.28
C LEU A 120 -3.96 -9.53 0.67
N ALA A 121 -3.95 -10.79 0.21
CA ALA A 121 -3.45 -11.90 1.02
C ALA A 121 -1.95 -11.74 1.35
N VAL A 122 -1.13 -11.32 0.38
CA VAL A 122 0.29 -11.03 0.58
C VAL A 122 0.48 -9.85 1.54
N ASP A 123 -0.27 -8.77 1.36
CA ASP A 123 -0.16 -7.57 2.20
C ASP A 123 -0.57 -7.84 3.66
N LEU A 124 -1.69 -8.55 3.87
CA LEU A 124 -2.11 -8.97 5.21
C LEU A 124 -1.09 -9.91 5.85
N THR A 125 -0.48 -10.81 5.08
CA THR A 125 0.57 -11.70 5.59
C THR A 125 1.80 -10.91 5.99
N LEU A 126 2.29 -10.05 5.11
CA LEU A 126 3.55 -9.32 5.29
C LEU A 126 3.47 -8.34 6.46
N PHE A 127 2.38 -7.56 6.55
CA PHE A 127 2.27 -6.47 7.52
C PHE A 127 1.44 -6.84 8.77
N CYS A 128 0.35 -7.59 8.63
CA CYS A 128 -0.54 -7.84 9.76
C CYS A 128 -0.20 -9.15 10.48
N LEU A 129 -0.05 -10.25 9.75
CA LEU A 129 0.26 -11.55 10.34
C LEU A 129 1.64 -11.55 11.00
N THR A 130 2.65 -10.98 10.35
CA THR A 130 3.98 -10.81 10.94
C THR A 130 3.93 -10.05 12.27
N ALA A 131 3.17 -8.96 12.35
CA ALA A 131 2.99 -8.19 13.58
C ALA A 131 2.31 -9.03 14.68
N PHE A 132 1.24 -9.77 14.37
CA PHE A 132 0.59 -10.64 15.35
C PHE A 132 1.47 -11.78 15.83
N ILE A 133 2.28 -12.38 14.95
CA ILE A 133 3.27 -13.40 15.33
C ILE A 133 4.28 -12.81 16.31
N ALA A 134 4.79 -11.61 16.03
CA ALA A 134 5.74 -10.93 16.90
C ALA A 134 5.15 -10.61 18.29
N LEU A 135 3.92 -10.08 18.33
CA LEU A 135 3.19 -9.82 19.58
C LEU A 135 2.97 -11.11 20.39
N SER A 136 2.59 -12.19 19.71
CA SER A 136 2.37 -13.50 20.34
C SER A 136 3.68 -14.06 20.91
N ALA A 137 4.77 -13.97 20.16
CA ALA A 137 6.10 -14.39 20.60
C ALA A 137 6.58 -13.56 21.81
N ALA A 138 6.39 -12.24 21.79
CA ALA A 138 6.72 -11.37 22.91
C ALA A 138 5.88 -11.72 24.15
N TRP A 139 4.56 -11.94 23.98
CA TRP A 139 3.67 -12.35 25.07
C TRP A 139 4.09 -13.66 25.73
N MET A 140 4.47 -14.67 24.93
CA MET A 140 4.81 -16.00 25.45
C MET A 140 6.19 -16.05 26.15
N ASN A 141 7.10 -15.14 25.81
CA ASN A 141 8.51 -15.24 26.22
C ASN A 141 9.00 -14.08 27.08
N ALA A 142 8.19 -13.05 27.33
CA ALA A 142 8.58 -11.89 28.14
C ALA A 142 7.80 -11.83 29.47
N PRO A 143 8.40 -11.30 30.55
CA PRO A 143 7.70 -11.12 31.81
C PRO A 143 6.46 -10.21 31.66
N HIS A 144 5.33 -10.65 32.21
CA HIS A 144 4.07 -9.91 32.15
C HIS A 144 4.09 -8.69 33.08
N SER A 145 4.60 -7.58 32.56
CA SER A 145 4.47 -6.26 33.17
C SER A 145 3.26 -5.52 32.61
N ALA A 146 2.63 -4.66 33.42
CA ALA A 146 1.49 -3.85 32.97
C ALA A 146 1.84 -2.97 31.74
N GLY A 147 3.08 -2.48 31.66
CA GLY A 147 3.58 -1.71 30.51
C GLY A 147 3.62 -2.54 29.23
N LEU A 148 4.15 -3.77 29.29
CA LEU A 148 4.17 -4.67 28.14
C LEU A 148 2.76 -5.06 27.68
N MET A 149 1.85 -5.31 28.63
CA MET A 149 0.45 -5.61 28.30
C MET A 149 -0.23 -4.45 27.57
N MET A 150 -0.02 -3.21 28.04
CA MET A 150 -0.55 -2.01 27.39
C MET A 150 0.04 -1.83 25.99
N LEU A 151 1.35 -2.03 25.82
CA LEU A 151 2.02 -1.94 24.53
C LEU A 151 1.44 -2.94 23.52
N ILE A 152 1.31 -4.21 23.90
CA ILE A 152 0.75 -5.27 23.06
C ILE A 152 -0.71 -4.97 22.68
N ALA A 153 -1.51 -4.43 23.61
CA ALA A 153 -2.89 -4.06 23.33
C ALA A 153 -2.98 -2.90 22.31
N VAL A 154 -2.14 -1.88 22.45
CA VAL A 154 -2.09 -0.73 21.52
C VAL A 154 -1.62 -1.18 20.14
N GLU A 155 -0.52 -1.93 20.08
CA GLU A 155 0.05 -2.43 18.83
C GLU A 155 -0.89 -3.41 18.11
N GLY A 156 -1.53 -4.30 18.85
CA GLY A 156 -2.55 -5.21 18.33
C GLY A 156 -3.74 -4.45 17.76
N SER A 157 -4.22 -3.41 18.46
CA SER A 157 -5.31 -2.57 17.98
C SER A 157 -4.93 -1.81 16.70
N GLY A 158 -3.72 -1.23 16.65
CA GLY A 158 -3.20 -0.57 15.46
C GLY A 158 -3.07 -1.51 14.26
N THR A 159 -2.61 -2.75 14.50
CA THR A 159 -2.51 -3.80 13.47
C THR A 159 -3.88 -4.19 12.93
N LEU A 160 -4.91 -4.28 13.78
CA LEU A 160 -6.29 -4.53 13.35
C LEU A 160 -6.85 -3.38 12.49
N VAL A 161 -6.59 -2.13 12.89
CA VAL A 161 -6.98 -0.94 12.11
C VAL A 161 -6.32 -0.99 10.72
N LEU A 162 -5.03 -1.30 10.66
CA LEU A 162 -4.31 -1.43 9.40
C LEU A 162 -4.91 -2.54 8.51
N ALA A 163 -5.20 -3.72 9.07
CA ALA A 163 -5.84 -4.82 8.35
C ALA A 163 -7.21 -4.41 7.78
N ALA A 164 -8.02 -3.69 8.56
CA ALA A 164 -9.31 -3.18 8.11
C ALA A 164 -9.17 -2.21 6.92
N HIS A 165 -8.13 -1.37 6.92
CA HIS A 165 -7.84 -0.48 5.80
C HIS A 165 -7.44 -1.24 4.53
N PHE A 166 -6.60 -2.29 4.63
CA PHE A 166 -6.24 -3.13 3.48
C PHE A 166 -7.47 -3.79 2.84
N ILE A 167 -8.35 -4.35 3.67
CA ILE A 167 -9.59 -4.98 3.22
C ILE A 167 -10.49 -3.95 2.53
N ARG A 168 -10.70 -2.79 3.17
CA ARG A 168 -11.51 -1.70 2.62
C ARG A 168 -10.99 -1.22 1.28
N ASN A 169 -9.67 -0.98 1.15
CA ASN A 169 -9.05 -0.51 -0.10
C ASN A 169 -9.27 -1.51 -1.26
N THR A 170 -9.13 -2.80 -0.97
CA THR A 170 -9.35 -3.86 -1.95
C THR A 170 -10.80 -3.91 -2.41
N MET A 171 -11.75 -3.78 -1.49
CA MET A 171 -13.19 -3.75 -1.79
C MET A 171 -13.60 -2.51 -2.58
N SER A 172 -13.11 -1.32 -2.19
CA SER A 172 -13.42 -0.07 -2.89
C SER A 172 -12.84 -0.01 -4.31
N GLY A 173 -11.77 -0.76 -4.57
CA GLY A 173 -11.18 -0.85 -5.90
C GLY A 173 -11.83 -1.87 -6.85
N GLN A 174 -12.88 -2.59 -6.42
CA GLN A 174 -13.65 -3.49 -7.29
C GLN A 174 -14.86 -2.83 -7.97
N VAL A 175 -15.23 -1.62 -7.53
CA VAL A 175 -16.23 -0.73 -8.18
C VAL A 175 -15.50 0.21 -9.13
#